data_AF-A0A093YE99-F1
#
_entry.id   AF-A0A093YE99-F1
#
_cell.length_a   1.000
_cell.length_b   1.000
_cell.length_c   1.000
_cell.angle_alpha   90.00
_cell.angle_beta   90.00
_cell.angle_gamma   90.00
#
_symmetry.space_group_name_H-M   'P 1'
#
loop_
_entity.id
_entity.type
_entity.pdbx_description
1 polymer ?
#
loop_
_entity_poly.entity_id
_entity_poly.type
_entity_poly.pdbx_seq_one_letter_code
_entity_poly.pdbx_strand_id
1 'polypeptide(L)'
;GVVTDSACAATSGSWLSPYDGATWTAASDVDIDHMVPLSNAWKSGAASWTTAQRQGFANDLTNPQLLAVTDNVNQSKGDQGPETWKPSLTSYHCTYAKMWVKVKSVYDLTITTAEKAALTTMLGTC
;
A
#
# COMPACT_ATOMS: atom_id res chain seq x y z
N GLY A 1 9.30 -12.01 14.99
CA GLY A 1 8.10 -11.24 15.37
C GLY A 1 8.52 -9.88 15.88
N VAL A 2 7.63 -8.89 15.86
CA VAL A 2 7.91 -7.54 16.39
C VAL A 2 7.73 -7.53 17.90
N VAL A 3 8.66 -6.91 18.63
CA VAL A 3 8.59 -6.65 20.06
C VAL A 3 8.31 -5.17 20.27
N THR A 4 7.35 -4.86 21.13
CA THR A 4 6.97 -3.49 21.45
C THR A 4 7.19 -3.17 22.92
N ASP A 5 7.41 -1.90 23.23
CA ASP A 5 7.36 -1.39 24.61
C ASP A 5 5.92 -1.11 25.07
N SER A 6 5.77 -0.53 26.28
CA SER A 6 4.48 -0.15 26.85
C SER A 6 3.76 0.98 26.10
N ALA A 7 4.46 1.70 25.23
CA ALA A 7 3.90 2.74 24.36
C ALA A 7 3.57 2.20 22.96
N CYS A 8 3.65 0.89 22.74
CA CYS A 8 3.51 0.22 21.45
C CYS A 8 4.57 0.61 20.41
N ALA A 9 5.69 1.22 20.82
CA ALA A 9 6.80 1.49 19.93
C ALA A 9 7.57 0.19 19.67
N ALA A 10 7.87 -0.10 18.41
CA ALA A 10 8.69 -1.26 18.05
C ALA A 10 10.13 -1.08 18.55
N THR A 11 10.59 -1.98 19.42
CA THR A 11 11.95 -1.96 19.99
C THR A 11 12.88 -2.95 19.29
N SER A 12 12.33 -4.00 18.69
CA SER A 12 13.03 -4.92 17.79
C SER A 12 12.02 -5.65 16.92
N GLY A 13 12.48 -6.22 15.80
CA GLY A 13 11.60 -6.98 14.92
C GLY A 13 12.31 -7.54 13.71
N SER A 14 11.51 -8.16 12.85
CA SER A 14 11.90 -8.57 11.52
C SER A 14 10.71 -8.30 10.61
N TRP A 15 10.93 -7.55 9.55
CA TRP A 15 9.91 -7.11 8.60
C TRP A 15 10.33 -7.55 7.21
N LEU A 16 9.47 -8.33 6.55
CA LEU A 16 9.63 -8.70 5.15
C LEU A 16 8.87 -7.67 4.31
N SER A 17 9.59 -6.92 3.48
CA SER A 17 9.00 -5.99 2.53
C SER A 17 8.47 -6.78 1.32
N PRO A 18 7.14 -6.75 1.07
CA PRO A 18 6.58 -7.48 -0.06
C PRO A 18 6.92 -6.86 -1.41
N TYR A 19 7.39 -5.60 -1.45
CA TYR A 19 7.62 -4.89 -2.72
C TYR A 19 8.91 -5.30 -3.43
N ASP A 20 9.93 -5.71 -2.65
CA ASP A 20 11.27 -6.06 -3.12
C ASP A 20 11.77 -7.41 -2.57
N GLY A 21 11.07 -8.00 -1.59
CA GLY A 21 11.45 -9.24 -0.93
C GLY A 21 12.56 -9.09 0.10
N ALA A 22 12.97 -7.85 0.43
CA ALA A 22 14.00 -7.58 1.41
C ALA A 22 13.48 -7.81 2.85
N THR A 23 14.34 -8.27 3.75
CA THR A 23 14.03 -8.41 5.17
C THR A 23 14.89 -7.45 5.99
N TRP A 24 14.23 -6.66 6.84
CA TRP A 24 14.88 -5.64 7.67
C TRP A 24 14.67 -5.94 9.16
N THR A 25 15.61 -5.50 9.98
CA THR A 25 15.54 -5.62 11.45
C THR A 25 15.63 -4.28 12.17
N ALA A 26 16.05 -3.22 11.50
CA ALA A 26 15.95 -1.87 12.01
C ALA A 26 14.61 -1.27 11.56
N ALA A 27 13.85 -0.71 12.50
CA ALA A 27 12.56 -0.09 12.19
C ALA A 27 12.70 1.14 11.28
N SER A 28 13.88 1.77 11.23
CA SER A 28 14.17 2.91 10.35
C SER A 28 14.25 2.56 8.86
N ASP A 29 14.45 1.29 8.52
CA ASP A 29 14.58 0.84 7.12
C ASP A 29 13.21 0.47 6.52
N VAL A 30 12.12 0.67 7.28
CA VAL A 30 10.77 0.25 6.94
C VAL A 30 9.79 1.38 7.16
N ASP A 31 8.96 1.64 6.17
CA ASP A 31 7.81 2.52 6.25
C ASP A 31 6.50 1.74 6.31
N ILE A 32 5.47 2.36 6.87
CA ILE A 32 4.08 1.94 6.63
C ILE A 32 3.57 2.68 5.39
N ASP A 33 3.39 1.94 4.30
CA ASP A 33 2.82 2.44 3.05
C ASP A 33 1.29 2.29 3.02
N HIS A 34 0.65 3.25 2.37
CA HIS A 34 -0.75 3.17 1.95
C HIS A 34 -0.84 2.50 0.58
N MET A 35 -1.42 1.31 0.52
CA MET A 35 -1.61 0.52 -0.70
C MET A 35 -2.21 1.40 -1.81
N VAL A 36 -3.34 2.06 -1.55
CA VAL A 36 -3.77 3.21 -2.35
C VAL A 36 -3.30 4.50 -1.67
N PRO A 37 -2.36 5.28 -2.26
CA PRO A 37 -1.85 6.51 -1.66
C PRO A 37 -2.96 7.50 -1.33
N LEU A 38 -2.82 8.25 -0.23
CA LEU A 38 -3.83 9.24 0.19
C LEU A 38 -4.15 10.28 -0.89
N SER A 39 -3.14 10.74 -1.64
CA SER A 39 -3.31 11.66 -2.78
C SER A 39 -4.07 11.00 -3.95
N ASN A 40 -3.79 9.73 -4.25
CA ASN A 40 -4.54 8.98 -5.27
C ASN A 40 -6.01 8.78 -4.83
N ALA A 41 -6.25 8.43 -3.56
CA ALA A 41 -7.59 8.32 -3.00
C ALA A 41 -8.37 9.64 -3.10
N TRP A 42 -7.72 10.77 -2.78
CA TRP A 42 -8.31 12.10 -2.93
C TRP A 42 -8.81 12.36 -4.35
N LYS A 43 -7.95 12.14 -5.34
CA LYS A 43 -8.25 12.31 -6.78
C LYS A 43 -9.33 11.37 -7.29
N SER A 44 -9.53 10.22 -6.65
CA SER A 44 -10.44 9.15 -7.11
C SER A 44 -11.77 9.06 -6.37
N GLY A 45 -12.02 9.92 -5.37
CA GLY A 45 -13.33 10.03 -4.69
C GLY A 45 -13.27 10.64 -3.29
N ALA A 46 -12.14 10.48 -2.58
CA ALA A 46 -12.03 10.86 -1.17
C ALA A 46 -12.05 12.37 -0.89
N ALA A 47 -11.92 13.20 -1.92
CA ALA A 47 -12.12 14.65 -1.80
C ALA A 47 -13.52 15.02 -1.30
N SER A 48 -14.53 14.21 -1.62
CA SER A 48 -15.92 14.41 -1.19
C SER A 48 -16.23 13.90 0.22
N TRP A 49 -15.30 13.16 0.82
CA TRP A 49 -15.52 12.53 2.12
C TRP A 49 -15.46 13.53 3.27
N THR A 50 -16.07 13.14 4.38
CA THR A 50 -15.82 13.76 5.68
C THR A 50 -14.40 13.45 6.17
N THR A 51 -13.91 14.23 7.14
CA THR A 51 -12.62 13.95 7.79
C THR A 51 -12.60 12.59 8.47
N ALA A 52 -13.71 12.17 9.10
CA ALA A 52 -13.81 10.88 9.76
C ALA A 52 -13.65 9.71 8.77
N GLN A 53 -14.24 9.80 7.58
CA GLN A 53 -14.08 8.79 6.53
C GLN A 53 -12.63 8.72 6.03
N ARG A 54 -11.97 9.87 5.78
CA ARG A 54 -10.55 9.90 5.41
C ARG A 54 -9.65 9.31 6.49
N GLN A 55 -9.95 9.59 7.76
CA GLN A 55 -9.23 9.01 8.89
C GLN A 55 -9.44 7.50 8.96
N GLY A 56 -10.66 7.02 8.72
CA GLY A 56 -10.96 5.59 8.64
C GLY A 56 -10.18 4.89 7.53
N PHE A 57 -10.08 5.51 6.35
CA PHE A 57 -9.26 5.01 5.24
C PHE A 57 -7.75 5.00 5.56
N ALA A 58 -7.24 6.09 6.15
CA ALA A 58 -5.81 6.20 6.46
C ALA A 58 -5.34 5.21 7.55
N ASN A 59 -6.24 4.69 8.37
CA ASN A 59 -5.95 3.81 9.50
C ASN A 59 -6.62 2.43 9.37
N ASP A 60 -6.96 2.01 8.15
CA ASP A 60 -7.65 0.74 7.93
C ASP A 60 -6.70 -0.45 8.11
N LEU A 61 -6.91 -1.20 9.20
CA LEU A 61 -6.21 -2.44 9.51
C LEU A 61 -7.02 -3.70 9.14
N THR A 62 -8.24 -3.54 8.63
CA THR A 62 -9.13 -4.65 8.22
C THR A 62 -8.91 -5.05 6.77
N ASN A 63 -8.68 -4.06 5.89
CA ASN A 63 -8.37 -4.29 4.48
C ASN A 63 -6.86 -4.13 4.23
N PRO A 64 -6.35 -4.56 3.05
CA PRO A 64 -4.92 -4.48 2.73
C PRO A 64 -4.47 -3.05 2.40
N GLN A 65 -4.82 -2.07 3.22
CA GLN A 65 -4.51 -0.66 2.98
C GLN A 65 -3.17 -0.23 3.58
N LEU A 66 -2.68 -0.90 4.63
CA LEU A 66 -1.41 -0.57 5.29
C LEU A 66 -0.42 -1.73 5.18
N LEU A 67 0.80 -1.45 4.71
CA LEU A 67 1.87 -2.43 4.53
C LEU A 67 3.20 -1.94 5.08
N ALA A 68 3.92 -2.80 5.80
CA ALA A 68 5.31 -2.56 6.14
C ALA A 68 6.21 -2.88 4.92
N VAL A 69 6.90 -1.88 4.39
CA VAL A 69 7.69 -1.98 3.15
C VAL A 69 9.04 -1.26 3.31
N THR A 70 10.04 -1.61 2.49
CA THR A 70 11.34 -0.91 2.50
C THR A 70 11.16 0.60 2.27
N ASP A 71 11.82 1.42 3.09
CA ASP A 71 11.68 2.88 3.13
C ASP A 71 11.87 3.57 1.76
N ASN A 72 12.98 3.29 1.08
CA ASN A 72 13.33 3.94 -0.18
C ASN A 72 12.48 3.42 -1.35
N VAL A 73 11.98 2.19 -1.26
CA VAL A 73 11.02 1.60 -2.21
C VAL A 73 9.66 2.29 -2.07
N ASN A 74 9.22 2.57 -0.84
CA ASN A 74 8.03 3.36 -0.56
C ASN A 74 8.16 4.80 -1.08
N GLN A 75 9.29 5.45 -0.83
CA GLN A 75 9.58 6.79 -1.34
C GLN A 75 9.58 6.81 -2.88
N SER A 76 10.09 5.76 -3.54
CA SER A 76 10.02 5.61 -4.99
C SER A 76 8.59 5.47 -5.52
N LYS A 77 7.68 4.85 -4.77
CA LYS A 77 6.26 4.75 -5.12
C LYS A 77 5.55 6.09 -4.98
N GLY A 78 5.79 6.81 -3.89
CA GLY A 78 5.15 8.10 -3.62
C GLY A 78 3.61 8.03 -3.75
N ASP A 79 3.02 8.95 -4.52
CA ASP A 79 1.58 8.96 -4.80
C ASP A 79 1.17 8.31 -6.13
N GLN A 80 2.09 7.56 -6.76
CA GLN A 80 1.90 6.97 -8.08
C GLN A 80 0.93 5.78 -8.04
N GLY A 81 0.15 5.63 -9.12
CA GLY A 81 -0.67 4.45 -9.36
C GLY A 81 0.09 3.30 -10.04
N PRO A 82 -0.53 2.10 -10.14
CA PRO A 82 0.05 0.90 -10.76
C PRO A 82 0.48 1.08 -12.23
N GLU A 83 -0.09 2.06 -12.93
CA GLU A 83 0.27 2.45 -14.29
C GLU A 83 1.66 3.08 -14.38
N THR A 84 2.13 3.72 -13.30
CA THR A 84 3.42 4.42 -13.27
C THR A 84 4.46 3.67 -12.44
N TRP A 85 4.04 3.06 -11.33
CA TRP A 85 4.93 2.36 -10.41
C TRP A 85 4.44 0.93 -10.15
N LYS A 86 5.37 -0.02 -10.02
CA LYS A 86 5.07 -1.40 -9.63
C LYS A 86 6.16 -1.91 -8.69
N PRO A 87 5.83 -2.86 -7.79
CA PRO A 87 6.83 -3.59 -7.02
C PRO A 87 7.95 -4.14 -7.92
N SER A 88 9.20 -4.04 -7.47
CA SER A 88 10.34 -4.64 -8.18
C SER A 88 10.29 -6.17 -8.12
N LEU A 89 9.71 -6.72 -7.05
CA LEU A 89 9.42 -8.14 -6.93
C LEU A 89 8.22 -8.51 -7.81
N THR A 90 8.49 -9.02 -9.00
CA THR A 90 7.48 -9.34 -10.02
C THR A 90 6.50 -10.43 -9.58
N SER A 91 6.94 -11.37 -8.75
CA SER A 91 6.07 -12.40 -8.16
C SER A 91 4.99 -11.82 -7.24
N TYR A 92 5.14 -10.57 -6.77
CA TYR A 92 4.14 -9.88 -5.96
C TYR A 92 3.07 -9.14 -6.79
N HIS A 93 3.20 -9.05 -8.12
CA HIS A 93 2.31 -8.24 -8.96
C HIS A 93 0.83 -8.65 -8.88
N CYS A 94 0.54 -9.96 -8.98
CA CYS A 94 -0.82 -10.47 -8.85
C CYS A 94 -1.44 -10.09 -7.50
N THR A 95 -0.69 -10.22 -6.41
CA THR A 95 -1.13 -9.87 -5.05
C THR A 95 -1.34 -8.37 -4.90
N TYR A 96 -0.39 -7.55 -5.34
CA TYR A 96 -0.49 -6.09 -5.34
C TYR A 96 -1.74 -5.61 -6.09
N ALA A 97 -2.00 -6.14 -7.28
CA ALA A 97 -3.17 -5.75 -8.08
C ALA A 97 -4.49 -6.14 -7.40
N LYS A 98 -4.57 -7.33 -6.79
CA LYS A 98 -5.74 -7.76 -6.00
C LYS A 98 -5.97 -6.84 -4.80
N MET A 99 -4.92 -6.44 -4.09
CA MET A 99 -5.02 -5.54 -2.95
C MET A 99 -5.47 -4.14 -3.37
N TRP A 100 -4.89 -3.58 -4.43
CA TRP A 100 -5.30 -2.30 -5.00
C TRP A 100 -6.79 -2.29 -5.38
N VAL A 101 -7.24 -3.30 -6.13
CA VAL A 101 -8.65 -3.45 -6.52
C VAL A 101 -9.55 -3.60 -5.29
N LYS A 102 -9.13 -4.40 -4.29
CA LYS A 102 -9.89 -4.58 -3.05
C LYS A 102 -10.07 -3.27 -2.30
N VAL A 103 -8.99 -2.50 -2.09
CA VAL A 103 -9.07 -1.20 -1.41
C VAL A 103 -9.97 -0.25 -2.19
N LYS A 104 -9.74 -0.08 -3.50
CA LYS A 104 -10.56 0.80 -4.33
C LYS A 104 -12.05 0.43 -4.25
N SER A 105 -12.36 -0.87 -4.29
CA SER A 105 -13.73 -1.37 -4.20
C SER A 105 -14.37 -1.18 -2.83
N VAL A 106 -13.64 -1.37 -1.73
CA VAL A 106 -14.20 -1.21 -0.37
C VAL A 106 -14.58 0.24 -0.09
N TYR A 107 -13.83 1.17 -0.66
CA TYR A 107 -13.97 2.59 -0.43
C TYR A 107 -14.68 3.34 -1.56
N ASP A 108 -15.28 2.63 -2.52
CA ASP A 108 -15.97 3.23 -3.68
C ASP A 108 -15.11 4.26 -4.44
N LEU A 109 -13.80 4.00 -4.53
CA LEU A 109 -12.85 4.84 -5.25
C LEU A 109 -12.78 4.43 -6.72
N THR A 110 -12.74 5.44 -7.59
CA THR A 110 -12.65 5.21 -9.04
C THR A 110 -11.26 4.75 -9.49
N ILE A 111 -11.24 4.14 -10.67
CA ILE A 111 -10.04 3.66 -11.37
C ILE A 111 -10.05 4.27 -12.77
N THR A 112 -8.95 4.87 -13.18
CA THR A 112 -8.74 5.39 -14.53
C THR A 112 -8.52 4.27 -15.55
N THR A 113 -8.66 4.57 -16.85
CA THR A 113 -8.38 3.59 -17.91
C THR A 113 -6.93 3.08 -17.86
N ALA A 114 -5.96 3.94 -17.54
CA ALA A 114 -4.55 3.57 -17.42
C ALA A 114 -4.30 2.65 -16.21
N GLU A 115 -4.85 2.99 -15.03
CA GLU A 115 -4.79 2.11 -13.86
C GLU A 115 -5.41 0.74 -14.17
N LYS A 116 -6.59 0.71 -14.80
CA LYS A 116 -7.27 -0.54 -15.17
C LYS A 116 -6.42 -1.42 -16.09
N ALA A 117 -5.78 -0.83 -17.10
CA ALA A 117 -4.90 -1.57 -18.01
C ALA A 117 -3.71 -2.18 -17.26
N ALA A 118 -3.05 -1.39 -16.40
CA ALA A 118 -1.91 -1.87 -15.60
C ALA A 118 -2.32 -2.99 -14.63
N LEU A 119 -3.44 -2.83 -13.93
CA LEU A 119 -3.98 -3.85 -13.03
C LEU A 119 -4.34 -5.13 -13.78
N THR A 120 -4.92 -5.03 -14.98
CA THR A 120 -5.25 -6.20 -15.80
C THR A 120 -3.99 -6.98 -16.17
N THR A 121 -2.92 -6.30 -16.60
CA THR A 121 -1.62 -6.94 -16.90
C THR A 121 -1.04 -7.63 -15.66
N MET A 122 -1.07 -6.97 -14.50
CA MET A 122 -0.57 -7.54 -13.25
C MET A 122 -1.41 -8.72 -12.75
N LEU A 123 -2.73 -8.69 -12.94
CA LEU A 123 -3.61 -9.82 -12.65
C LEU A 123 -3.38 -11.01 -13.60
N GLY A 124 -2.82 -10.77 -14.79
CA GLY A 124 -2.41 -11.83 -15.71
C GLY A 124 -1.13 -12.57 -15.30
N THR A 125 -0.48 -12.18 -14.19
CA THR A 125 0.63 -12.94 -13.58
C THR A 125 0.17 -13.89 -12.47
N CYS A 126 -1.14 -13.93 -12.21
CA CYS A 126 -1.78 -15.04 -11.54
C CYS A 126 -1.89 -16.22 -12.54
#